data_AF-A0A929E6V7-F1
#
_entry.id   AF-A0A929E6V7-F1
#
_cell.length_a   1.000
_cell.length_b   1.000
_cell.length_c   1.000
_cell.angle_alpha   90.00
_cell.angle_beta   90.00
_cell.angle_gamma   90.00
#
_symmetry.space_group_name_H-M   'P 1'
#
loop_
_entity.id
_entity.type
_entity.pdbx_description
1 polymer ?
#
loop_
_entity_poly.entity_id
_entity_poly.type
_entity_poly.pdbx_seq_one_letter_code
_entity_poly.pdbx_strand_id
1 'polypeptide(L)'
;MKPGKLYIKISLSFLAVLFITLIVIFALFLVSPGKHFTTRLEEHTKTKALIVKEVVEDKIRSAPTTDLSKNEQLGDFILIFGEILGAKVWLQSPDGTVPLKSFAGEIPPTVEKLKKRRSRDYGSFKLHHGRHSGFYAVIPIALPEGEKGSIHILFGRQEPPDPERGFALGLAIIGLIIALLIIPISRFIIKPLKGLSQSALQIADGDLSHRAMVKSKDEIGELCHSFNYMADKLESMIISSKELTANVSHELRTPLTRIRIAEELLREKLEKGSSKEYVRHLDD
;
A
#
# COMPACT_ATOMS: atom_id res chain seq x y z
N MET A 1 6.62 26.27 13.34
CA MET A 1 7.66 25.20 13.37
C MET A 1 7.86 24.67 11.97
N LYS A 2 9.10 24.65 11.46
CA LYS A 2 9.40 23.98 10.18
C LYS A 2 9.40 22.46 10.43
N PRO A 3 8.74 21.64 9.60
CA PRO A 3 8.76 20.19 9.76
C PRO A 3 10.19 19.66 9.61
N GLY A 4 10.54 18.68 10.43
CA GLY A 4 11.88 18.10 10.46
C GLY A 4 12.25 17.34 9.17
N LYS A 5 13.54 17.27 8.84
CA LYS A 5 14.08 16.60 7.64
C LYS A 5 13.78 15.10 7.62
N LEU A 6 13.86 14.40 8.74
CA LEU A 6 13.48 12.99 8.94
C LEU A 6 11.97 12.85 8.73
N TYR A 7 11.17 13.73 9.33
CA TYR A 7 9.72 13.71 9.19
C TYR A 7 9.32 13.84 7.72
N ILE A 8 9.93 14.78 6.98
CA ILE A 8 9.71 14.95 5.54
C ILE A 8 10.15 13.68 4.79
N LYS A 9 11.31 13.10 5.11
CA LYS A 9 11.82 11.90 4.42
C LYS A 9 10.95 10.67 4.65
N ILE A 10 10.47 10.46 5.88
CA ILE A 10 9.54 9.38 6.24
C ILE A 10 8.19 9.62 5.56
N SER A 11 7.65 10.83 5.67
CA SER A 11 6.35 11.18 5.08
C SER A 11 6.38 11.06 3.57
N LEU A 12 7.48 11.47 2.92
CA LEU A 12 7.65 11.35 1.47
C LEU A 12 7.83 9.89 1.05
N SER A 13 8.54 9.07 1.82
CA SER A 13 8.66 7.62 1.56
C SER A 13 7.31 6.93 1.71
N PHE A 14 6.56 7.28 2.76
CA PHE A 14 5.21 6.77 3.00
C PHE A 14 4.24 7.22 1.89
N LEU A 15 4.28 8.49 1.49
CA LEU A 15 3.44 9.05 0.44
C LEU A 15 3.78 8.47 -0.93
N ALA A 16 5.06 8.29 -1.25
CA ALA A 16 5.49 7.66 -2.50
C ALA A 16 4.99 6.22 -2.58
N VAL A 17 5.11 5.48 -1.47
CA VAL A 17 4.59 4.12 -1.38
C VAL A 17 3.07 4.09 -1.50
N LEU A 18 2.34 4.96 -0.78
CA LEU A 18 0.89 5.09 -0.89
C LEU A 18 0.48 5.41 -2.34
N PHE A 19 1.18 6.32 -3.00
CA PHE A 19 0.88 6.71 -4.37
C PHE A 19 1.12 5.56 -5.36
N ILE A 20 2.21 4.81 -5.19
CA ILE A 20 2.47 3.60 -5.96
C ILE A 20 1.37 2.55 -5.70
N THR A 21 0.94 2.36 -4.45
CA THR A 21 -0.16 1.43 -4.13
C THR A 21 -1.43 1.82 -4.88
N LEU A 22 -1.75 3.12 -4.88
CA LEU A 22 -2.95 3.65 -5.51
C LEU A 22 -2.88 3.48 -7.03
N ILE A 23 -1.72 3.76 -7.64
CA ILE A 23 -1.49 3.54 -9.07
C ILE A 23 -1.63 2.06 -9.42
N VAL A 24 -1.07 1.15 -8.62
CA VAL A 24 -1.14 -0.29 -8.89
C VAL A 24 -2.58 -0.80 -8.73
N ILE A 25 -3.28 -0.40 -7.68
CA ILE A 25 -4.71 -0.72 -7.48
C ILE A 25 -5.54 -0.17 -8.64
N PHE A 26 -5.33 1.09 -9.03
CA PHE A 26 -6.02 1.73 -10.13
C PHE A 26 -5.70 1.08 -11.49
N ALA A 27 -4.44 0.73 -11.73
CA ALA A 27 -4.01 0.02 -12.93
C ALA A 27 -4.62 -1.37 -12.99
N LEU A 28 -4.65 -2.12 -11.89
CA LEU A 28 -5.33 -3.40 -11.82
C LEU A 28 -6.84 -3.27 -12.04
N PHE A 29 -7.46 -2.25 -11.45
CA PHE A 29 -8.88 -1.95 -11.67
C PHE A 29 -9.18 -1.52 -13.11
N LEU A 30 -8.23 -0.90 -13.82
CA LEU A 30 -8.37 -0.57 -15.24
C LEU A 30 -8.09 -1.75 -16.17
N VAL A 31 -7.10 -2.57 -15.83
CA VAL A 31 -6.61 -3.68 -16.67
C VAL A 31 -7.48 -4.93 -16.51
N SER A 32 -7.95 -5.22 -15.29
CA SER A 32 -8.72 -6.43 -14.97
C SER A 32 -10.09 -6.50 -15.68
N PRO A 33 -10.90 -5.42 -15.76
CA PRO A 33 -12.21 -5.50 -16.42
C PRO A 33 -12.17 -5.17 -17.92
N GLY A 34 -11.14 -4.46 -18.40
CA GLY A 34 -11.28 -3.64 -19.62
C GLY A 34 -10.86 -4.27 -20.94
N LYS A 35 -9.78 -5.05 -20.99
CA LYS A 35 -9.18 -5.50 -22.26
C LYS A 35 -9.36 -6.99 -22.55
N HIS A 36 -9.19 -7.86 -21.56
CA HIS A 36 -9.31 -9.31 -21.79
C HIS A 36 -10.76 -9.80 -21.82
N PHE A 37 -11.67 -9.11 -21.12
CA PHE A 37 -13.10 -9.41 -21.12
C PHE A 37 -13.73 -9.14 -22.48
N THR A 38 -13.44 -7.99 -23.09
CA THR A 38 -14.06 -7.61 -24.38
C THR A 38 -13.66 -8.53 -25.52
N THR A 39 -12.38 -8.95 -25.58
CA THR A 39 -11.89 -9.79 -26.69
C THR A 39 -12.41 -11.23 -26.57
N ARG A 40 -12.45 -11.81 -25.37
CA ARG A 40 -13.01 -13.16 -25.18
C ARG A 40 -14.52 -13.18 -25.37
N LEU A 41 -15.23 -12.15 -24.91
CA LEU A 41 -16.66 -12.03 -25.18
C LEU A 41 -16.96 -11.83 -26.65
N GLU A 42 -16.13 -11.10 -27.39
CA GLU A 42 -16.34 -10.87 -28.82
C GLU A 42 -16.26 -12.18 -29.62
N GLU A 43 -15.31 -13.07 -29.32
CA GLU A 43 -15.22 -14.40 -29.96
C GLU A 43 -16.40 -15.32 -29.57
N HIS A 44 -16.73 -15.41 -28.28
CA HIS A 44 -17.89 -16.20 -27.85
C HIS A 44 -19.22 -15.63 -28.37
N THR A 45 -19.34 -14.32 -28.46
CA THR A 45 -20.52 -13.63 -29.02
C THR A 45 -20.60 -13.85 -30.52
N LYS A 46 -19.48 -13.85 -31.25
CA LYS A 46 -19.44 -14.17 -32.68
C LYS A 46 -19.94 -15.59 -32.95
N THR A 47 -19.43 -16.57 -32.22
CA THR A 47 -19.86 -17.98 -32.39
C THR A 47 -21.33 -18.15 -32.04
N LYS A 48 -21.79 -17.56 -30.93
CA LYS A 48 -23.20 -17.58 -30.54
C LYS A 48 -24.08 -16.89 -31.59
N ALA A 49 -23.69 -15.71 -32.09
CA ALA A 49 -24.39 -14.93 -33.12
C ALA A 49 -24.56 -15.71 -34.44
N LEU A 50 -23.51 -16.41 -34.90
CA LEU A 50 -23.56 -17.24 -36.09
C LEU A 50 -24.53 -18.42 -35.93
N ILE A 51 -24.55 -19.06 -34.75
CA ILE A 51 -25.51 -20.13 -34.45
C ILE A 51 -26.94 -19.59 -34.49
N VAL A 52 -27.21 -18.41 -33.89
CA VAL A 52 -28.56 -17.82 -33.93
C VAL A 52 -28.99 -17.60 -35.37
N LYS A 53 -28.10 -17.03 -36.18
CA LYS A 53 -28.39 -16.71 -37.57
C LYS A 53 -28.77 -17.98 -38.33
N GLU A 54 -27.96 -19.02 -38.22
CA GLU A 54 -28.17 -20.28 -38.93
C GLU A 54 -29.49 -20.95 -38.49
N VAL A 55 -29.74 -21.00 -37.18
CA VAL A 55 -30.96 -21.64 -36.63
C VAL A 55 -32.21 -20.86 -36.99
N VAL A 56 -32.18 -19.53 -36.96
CA VAL A 56 -33.34 -18.71 -37.32
C VAL A 56 -33.61 -18.75 -38.82
N GLU A 57 -32.58 -18.68 -39.66
CA GLU A 57 -32.75 -18.81 -41.11
C GLU A 57 -33.27 -20.21 -41.50
N ASP A 58 -32.75 -21.27 -40.87
CA ASP A 58 -33.26 -22.63 -41.06
C ASP A 58 -34.74 -22.74 -40.65
N LYS A 59 -35.11 -22.16 -39.50
CA LYS A 59 -36.49 -22.19 -39.01
C LYS A 59 -37.44 -21.44 -39.93
N ILE A 60 -37.05 -20.26 -40.43
CA ILE A 60 -37.82 -19.48 -41.40
C ILE A 60 -37.98 -20.22 -42.73
N ARG A 61 -36.94 -20.93 -43.20
CA ARG A 61 -37.01 -21.77 -44.40
C ARG A 61 -37.93 -22.98 -44.23
N SER A 62 -37.94 -23.58 -43.03
CA SER A 62 -38.75 -24.76 -42.73
C SER A 62 -40.25 -24.48 -42.62
N ALA A 63 -40.62 -23.24 -42.27
CA ALA A 63 -42.02 -22.81 -42.12
C ALA A 63 -42.19 -21.34 -42.55
N PRO A 64 -42.22 -21.05 -43.87
CA PRO A 64 -42.35 -19.69 -44.39
C PRO A 64 -43.75 -19.14 -44.10
N THR A 65 -43.83 -18.15 -43.21
CA THR A 65 -45.07 -17.46 -42.84
C THR A 65 -44.99 -15.99 -43.24
N THR A 66 -46.02 -15.47 -43.93
CA THR A 66 -46.13 -14.05 -44.33
C THR A 66 -46.19 -13.10 -43.13
N ASP A 67 -46.72 -13.57 -41.99
CA ASP A 67 -46.79 -12.80 -40.74
C ASP A 67 -45.97 -13.51 -39.65
N LEU A 68 -44.78 -12.99 -39.38
CA LEU A 68 -43.87 -13.57 -38.38
C LEU A 68 -44.42 -13.51 -36.95
N SER A 69 -45.36 -12.61 -36.67
CA SER A 69 -45.98 -12.53 -35.34
C SER A 69 -46.87 -13.74 -35.03
N LYS A 70 -47.32 -14.46 -36.06
CA LYS A 70 -48.18 -15.65 -35.95
C LYS A 70 -47.39 -16.96 -35.96
N ASN A 71 -46.07 -16.90 -36.07
CA ASN A 71 -45.21 -18.07 -36.06
C ASN A 71 -44.85 -18.46 -34.62
N GLU A 72 -45.73 -19.26 -34.00
CA GLU A 72 -45.59 -19.71 -32.60
C GLU A 72 -44.24 -20.38 -32.34
N GLN A 73 -43.77 -21.23 -33.27
CA GLN A 73 -42.48 -21.91 -33.15
C GLN A 73 -41.28 -20.95 -33.14
N LEU A 74 -41.34 -19.86 -33.91
CA LEU A 74 -40.29 -18.84 -33.95
C LEU A 74 -40.37 -17.92 -32.72
N GLY A 75 -41.57 -17.64 -32.23
CA GLY A 75 -41.79 -16.90 -30.99
C GLY A 75 -41.21 -17.61 -29.78
N ASP A 76 -41.52 -18.90 -29.62
CA ASP A 76 -41.00 -19.75 -28.54
C ASP A 76 -39.48 -19.86 -28.62
N PHE A 77 -38.94 -20.03 -29.83
CA PHE A 77 -37.50 -20.02 -30.05
C PHE A 77 -36.88 -18.71 -29.56
N ILE A 78 -37.38 -17.55 -29.98
CA ILE A 78 -36.82 -16.24 -29.57
C ILE A 78 -36.87 -16.06 -28.05
N LEU A 79 -37.93 -16.54 -27.40
CA LEU A 79 -38.11 -16.45 -25.95
C LEU A 79 -37.09 -17.33 -25.20
N ILE A 80 -37.02 -18.62 -25.52
CA ILE A 80 -36.07 -19.58 -24.94
C ILE A 80 -34.64 -19.14 -25.22
N PHE A 81 -34.39 -18.67 -26.44
CA PHE A 81 -33.06 -18.29 -26.88
C PHE A 81 -32.55 -17.02 -26.19
N GLY A 82 -33.45 -16.05 -25.93
CA GLY A 82 -33.13 -14.89 -25.10
C GLY A 82 -32.73 -15.28 -23.67
N GLU A 83 -33.44 -16.25 -23.08
CA GLU A 83 -33.14 -16.77 -21.74
C GLU A 83 -31.80 -17.51 -21.68
N ILE A 84 -31.55 -18.44 -22.61
CA ILE A 84 -30.28 -19.20 -22.70
C ILE A 84 -29.09 -18.25 -22.90
N LEU A 85 -29.26 -17.21 -23.72
CA LEU A 85 -28.20 -16.23 -23.95
C LEU A 85 -28.02 -15.23 -22.80
N GLY A 86 -28.98 -15.13 -21.88
CA GLY A 86 -29.04 -14.03 -20.91
C GLY A 86 -29.10 -12.67 -21.62
N ALA A 87 -29.81 -12.60 -22.75
CA ALA A 87 -29.84 -11.44 -23.64
C ALA A 87 -31.27 -11.08 -24.03
N LYS A 88 -31.49 -9.80 -24.31
CA LYS A 88 -32.75 -9.32 -24.89
C LYS A 88 -32.67 -9.47 -26.41
N VAL A 89 -33.49 -10.36 -26.96
CA VAL A 89 -33.54 -10.67 -28.40
C VAL A 89 -34.86 -10.18 -28.97
N TRP A 90 -34.84 -9.55 -30.13
CA TRP A 90 -36.05 -9.21 -30.86
C TRP A 90 -35.81 -9.21 -32.37
N LEU A 91 -36.88 -9.43 -33.12
CA LEU A 91 -36.87 -9.40 -34.58
C LEU A 91 -37.48 -8.08 -35.03
N GLN A 92 -36.87 -7.45 -36.03
CA GLN A 92 -37.33 -6.20 -36.61
C GLN A 92 -37.55 -6.40 -38.11
N SER A 93 -38.75 -6.06 -38.56
CA SER A 93 -39.15 -6.06 -39.97
C SER A 93 -38.66 -4.80 -40.70
N PRO A 94 -38.66 -4.77 -42.04
CA PRO A 94 -38.16 -3.62 -42.82
C PRO A 94 -38.93 -2.32 -42.57
N ASP A 95 -40.22 -2.44 -42.25
CA ASP A 95 -41.14 -1.36 -41.87
C ASP A 95 -40.85 -0.79 -40.46
N GLY A 96 -39.92 -1.40 -39.72
CA GLY A 96 -39.55 -1.00 -38.37
C GLY A 96 -40.41 -1.63 -37.27
N THR A 97 -41.37 -2.48 -37.61
CA THR A 97 -42.17 -3.20 -36.62
C THR A 97 -41.37 -4.30 -35.95
N VAL A 98 -41.73 -4.62 -34.71
CA VAL A 98 -41.09 -5.68 -33.91
C VAL A 98 -42.08 -6.82 -33.72
N PRO A 99 -42.17 -7.77 -34.68
CA PRO A 99 -43.15 -8.85 -34.61
C PRO A 99 -42.91 -9.81 -33.44
N LEU A 100 -41.65 -10.00 -33.01
CA LEU A 100 -41.28 -10.96 -31.96
C LEU A 100 -40.19 -10.38 -31.05
N LYS A 101 -40.30 -10.63 -29.73
CA LYS A 101 -39.32 -10.21 -28.71
C LYS A 101 -39.27 -11.18 -27.54
N SER A 102 -38.09 -11.31 -26.92
CA SER A 102 -37.84 -12.18 -25.77
C SER A 102 -38.07 -11.50 -24.41
N PHE A 103 -38.60 -10.27 -24.39
CA PHE A 103 -38.74 -9.46 -23.17
C PHE A 103 -40.03 -8.64 -23.17
N ALA A 104 -40.55 -8.35 -21.98
CA ALA A 104 -41.70 -7.46 -21.79
C ALA A 104 -41.30 -5.98 -21.84
N GLY A 105 -42.20 -5.12 -22.32
CA GLY A 105 -41.99 -3.67 -22.42
C GLY A 105 -41.38 -3.18 -23.75
N GLU A 106 -40.95 -1.92 -23.77
CA GLU A 106 -40.36 -1.25 -24.93
C GLU A 106 -38.86 -1.59 -25.11
N ILE A 107 -38.33 -1.35 -26.32
CA ILE A 107 -36.91 -1.55 -26.62
C ILE A 107 -36.07 -0.63 -25.71
N PRO A 108 -35.05 -1.15 -25.01
CA PRO A 108 -34.25 -0.33 -24.12
C PRO A 108 -33.61 0.87 -24.83
N PRO A 109 -33.68 2.10 -24.27
CA PRO A 109 -33.11 3.31 -24.90
C PRO A 109 -31.58 3.25 -25.03
N THR A 110 -30.94 2.32 -24.31
CA THR A 110 -29.52 1.97 -24.45
C THR A 110 -29.14 1.59 -25.89
N VAL A 111 -30.08 0.99 -26.64
CA VAL A 111 -29.85 0.55 -28.02
C VAL A 111 -29.56 1.71 -28.95
N GLU A 112 -30.29 2.83 -28.85
CA GLU A 112 -30.03 4.01 -29.68
C GLU A 112 -28.65 4.61 -29.41
N LYS A 113 -28.24 4.63 -28.13
CA LYS A 113 -26.90 5.09 -27.72
C LYS A 113 -25.80 4.18 -28.28
N LEU A 114 -26.05 2.87 -28.36
CA LEU A 114 -25.12 1.90 -28.93
C LEU A 114 -25.06 1.96 -30.47
N LYS A 115 -26.21 2.15 -31.14
CA LYS A 115 -26.30 2.33 -32.60
C LYS A 115 -25.47 3.51 -33.10
N LYS A 116 -25.41 4.61 -32.32
CA LYS A 116 -24.61 5.81 -32.64
C LYS A 116 -23.10 5.64 -32.43
N ARG A 117 -22.65 4.56 -31.77
CA ARG A 117 -21.22 4.28 -31.52
C ARG A 117 -20.61 3.46 -32.66
N ARG A 118 -19.27 3.48 -32.71
CA ARG A 118 -18.47 2.73 -33.69
C ARG A 118 -18.88 1.25 -33.67
N SER A 119 -19.36 0.77 -34.81
CA SER A 119 -19.67 -0.64 -35.02
C SER A 119 -18.49 -1.35 -35.67
N ARG A 120 -18.40 -2.65 -35.42
CA ARG A 120 -17.53 -3.56 -36.16
C ARG A 120 -18.40 -4.42 -37.04
N ASP A 121 -18.12 -4.39 -38.33
CA ASP A 121 -18.82 -5.18 -39.33
C ASP A 121 -18.10 -6.52 -39.50
N TYR A 122 -18.83 -7.61 -39.28
CA TYR A 122 -18.36 -8.99 -39.44
C TYR A 122 -18.91 -9.64 -40.72
N GLY A 123 -19.55 -8.86 -41.60
CA GLY A 123 -20.22 -9.31 -42.82
C GLY A 123 -21.56 -9.99 -42.53
N SER A 124 -21.55 -11.00 -41.65
CA SER A 124 -22.75 -11.74 -41.23
C SER A 124 -23.58 -11.01 -40.17
N PHE A 125 -22.99 -10.07 -39.43
CA PHE A 125 -23.64 -9.23 -38.43
C PHE A 125 -22.81 -7.97 -38.12
N LYS A 126 -23.45 -6.94 -37.57
CA LYS A 126 -22.79 -5.73 -37.04
C LYS A 126 -22.81 -5.77 -35.52
N LEU A 127 -21.65 -5.61 -34.90
CA LEU A 127 -21.51 -5.56 -33.44
C LEU A 127 -21.19 -4.13 -33.00
N HIS A 128 -22.02 -3.59 -32.13
CA HIS A 128 -21.82 -2.32 -31.45
C HIS A 128 -21.37 -2.61 -30.02
N HIS A 129 -20.23 -2.04 -29.61
CA HIS A 129 -19.71 -2.20 -28.27
C HIS A 129 -19.69 -0.86 -27.53
N GLY A 130 -20.14 -0.86 -26.28
CA GLY A 130 -20.09 0.31 -25.39
C GLY A 130 -19.32 0.00 -24.12
N ARG A 131 -18.30 0.82 -23.80
CA ARG A 131 -17.46 0.68 -22.58
C ARG A 131 -18.27 0.55 -21.28
N HIS A 132 -19.52 1.05 -21.26
CA HIS A 132 -20.41 1.03 -20.11
C HIS A 132 -21.84 0.54 -20.42
N SER A 133 -22.11 0.05 -21.63
CA SER A 133 -23.49 -0.15 -22.12
C SER A 133 -23.78 -1.56 -22.64
N GLY A 134 -22.83 -2.50 -22.53
CA GLY A 134 -22.98 -3.86 -23.03
C GLY A 134 -22.66 -4.00 -24.52
N PHE A 135 -23.03 -5.16 -25.08
CA PHE A 135 -22.86 -5.48 -26.50
C PHE A 135 -24.22 -5.52 -27.18
N TYR A 136 -24.29 -4.96 -28.38
CA TYR A 136 -25.49 -4.93 -29.19
C TYR A 136 -25.16 -5.44 -30.60
N ALA A 137 -25.74 -6.58 -30.98
CA ALA A 137 -25.54 -7.20 -32.28
C ALA A 137 -26.78 -7.01 -33.16
N VAL A 138 -26.55 -6.72 -34.43
CA VAL A 138 -27.57 -6.64 -35.48
C VAL A 138 -27.22 -7.66 -36.56
N ILE A 139 -28.08 -8.65 -36.72
CA ILE A 139 -27.89 -9.75 -37.67
C ILE A 139 -28.95 -9.57 -38.78
N PRO A 140 -28.56 -9.24 -40.01
CA PRO A 140 -29.51 -9.21 -41.13
C PRO A 140 -30.00 -10.63 -41.44
N ILE A 141 -31.30 -10.77 -41.66
CA ILE A 141 -31.95 -12.02 -42.05
C ILE A 141 -32.79 -11.80 -43.31
N ALA A 142 -32.87 -12.83 -44.15
CA ALA A 142 -33.80 -12.85 -45.28
C ALA A 142 -35.18 -13.29 -44.80
N LEU A 143 -36.19 -12.46 -45.06
CA LEU A 143 -37.58 -12.76 -44.81
C LEU A 143 -38.22 -13.40 -46.07
N PRO A 144 -39.38 -14.07 -45.93
CA PRO A 144 -40.20 -14.45 -47.07
C PRO A 144 -40.45 -13.25 -48.02
N GLU A 145 -40.61 -13.49 -49.32
CA GLU A 145 -40.73 -12.47 -50.38
C GLU A 145 -39.48 -11.64 -50.71
N GLY A 146 -38.31 -11.98 -50.15
CA GLY A 146 -37.05 -11.30 -50.46
C GLY A 146 -36.85 -9.98 -49.70
N GLU A 147 -37.71 -9.70 -48.73
CA GLU A 147 -37.55 -8.60 -47.79
C GLU A 147 -36.38 -8.85 -46.82
N LYS A 148 -35.77 -7.77 -46.32
CA LYS A 148 -34.61 -7.83 -45.42
C LYS A 148 -35.03 -7.43 -44.01
N GLY A 149 -35.08 -8.40 -43.11
CA GLY A 149 -35.28 -8.16 -41.67
C GLY A 149 -33.95 -8.09 -40.92
N SER A 150 -34.03 -7.80 -39.62
CA SER A 150 -32.88 -7.94 -38.74
C SER A 150 -33.24 -8.51 -37.38
N ILE A 151 -32.40 -9.42 -36.89
CA ILE A 151 -32.42 -9.87 -35.50
C ILE A 151 -31.51 -8.96 -34.71
N HIS A 152 -32.01 -8.54 -33.56
CA HIS A 152 -31.32 -7.67 -32.63
C HIS A 152 -31.08 -8.40 -31.32
N ILE A 153 -29.85 -8.37 -30.84
CA ILE A 153 -29.45 -9.02 -29.60
C ILE A 153 -28.75 -7.99 -28.73
N LEU A 154 -29.32 -7.72 -27.55
CA LEU A 154 -28.73 -6.87 -26.53
C LEU A 154 -28.28 -7.74 -25.35
N PHE A 155 -26.96 -7.88 -25.22
CA PHE A 155 -26.36 -8.49 -24.04
C PHE A 155 -26.31 -7.44 -22.92
N GLY A 156 -27.00 -7.73 -21.81
CA GLY A 156 -26.92 -6.92 -20.60
C GLY A 156 -25.49 -6.87 -20.06
N ARG A 157 -25.21 -5.93 -19.16
CA ARG A 157 -23.94 -5.90 -18.43
C ARG A 157 -23.82 -7.20 -17.63
N GLN A 158 -23.02 -8.14 -18.09
CA GLN A 158 -22.55 -9.24 -17.25
C GLN A 158 -21.48 -8.66 -16.32
N GLU A 159 -21.68 -8.77 -15.01
CA GLU A 159 -20.65 -8.45 -14.03
C GLU A 159 -19.40 -9.30 -14.32
N PRO A 160 -18.19 -8.77 -14.11
CA PRO A 160 -16.97 -9.53 -14.37
C PRO A 160 -17.02 -10.86 -13.59
N PRO A 161 -16.65 -11.99 -14.22
CA PRO A 161 -16.99 -13.32 -13.74
C PRO A 161 -16.37 -13.69 -12.39
N ASP A 162 -15.31 -13.00 -11.94
CA ASP A 162 -14.63 -13.29 -10.67
C ASP A 162 -14.22 -11.99 -9.92
N PRO A 163 -15.14 -11.31 -9.21
CA PRO A 163 -14.77 -10.14 -8.40
C PRO A 163 -13.77 -10.49 -7.28
N GLU A 164 -13.77 -11.75 -6.82
CA GLU A 164 -12.93 -12.24 -5.72
C GLU A 164 -11.44 -12.24 -6.06
N ARG A 165 -11.07 -12.54 -7.31
CA ARG A 165 -9.66 -12.58 -7.74
C ARG A 165 -9.02 -11.21 -7.76
N GLY A 166 -9.77 -10.19 -8.23
CA GLY A 166 -9.30 -8.81 -8.22
C GLY A 166 -9.10 -8.27 -6.80
N PHE A 167 -10.01 -8.63 -5.89
CA PHE A 167 -9.91 -8.28 -4.47
C PHE A 167 -8.71 -8.96 -3.79
N ALA A 168 -8.51 -10.27 -4.02
CA ALA A 168 -7.39 -11.01 -3.47
C ALA A 168 -6.02 -10.48 -3.95
N LEU A 169 -5.91 -10.14 -5.23
CA LEU A 169 -4.68 -9.56 -5.78
C LEU A 169 -4.39 -8.18 -5.17
N GLY A 170 -5.43 -7.36 -4.97
CA GLY A 170 -5.33 -6.07 -4.28
C GLY A 170 -4.82 -6.21 -2.84
N LEU A 171 -5.37 -7.17 -2.08
CA LEU A 171 -4.91 -7.47 -0.71
C LEU A 171 -3.44 -7.93 -0.67
N ALA A 172 -3.03 -8.79 -1.60
CA ALA A 172 -1.65 -9.27 -1.68
C ALA A 172 -0.66 -8.11 -1.90
N ILE A 173 -1.03 -7.15 -2.75
CA ILE A 173 -0.20 -5.98 -3.06
C ILE A 173 -0.11 -5.02 -1.87
N ILE A 174 -1.21 -4.79 -1.16
CA ILE A 174 -1.21 -4.02 0.09
C ILE A 174 -0.27 -4.68 1.11
N GLY A 175 -0.37 -6.00 1.29
CA GLY A 175 0.51 -6.76 2.18
C GLY A 175 2.00 -6.64 1.80
N LEU A 176 2.32 -6.76 0.51
CA LEU A 176 3.69 -6.61 0.00
C LEU A 176 4.26 -5.21 0.30
N ILE A 177 3.44 -4.19 0.16
CA ILE A 177 3.84 -2.81 0.39
C ILE A 177 4.10 -2.53 1.87
N ILE A 178 3.24 -3.02 2.76
CA ILE A 178 3.45 -2.92 4.21
C ILE A 178 4.77 -3.60 4.59
N ALA A 179 5.04 -4.79 4.03
CA ALA A 179 6.30 -5.50 4.26
C ALA A 179 7.52 -4.69 3.79
N LEU A 180 7.42 -4.02 2.63
CA LEU A 180 8.52 -3.20 2.10
C LEU A 180 8.82 -1.97 2.97
N LEU A 181 7.80 -1.36 3.60
CA LEU A 181 7.94 -0.17 4.47
C LEU A 181 8.65 -0.46 5.79
N ILE A 182 8.66 -1.70 6.27
CA ILE A 182 9.33 -2.07 7.52
C ILE A 182 10.86 -1.95 7.40
N ILE A 183 11.40 -2.24 6.22
CA ILE A 183 12.86 -2.22 5.96
C ILE A 183 13.49 -0.84 6.20
N PRO A 184 13.01 0.26 5.60
CA PRO A 184 13.58 1.59 5.84
C PRO A 184 13.37 2.06 7.29
N ILE A 185 12.23 1.77 7.91
CA ILE A 185 11.98 2.12 9.32
C ILE A 185 13.04 1.50 10.23
N SER A 186 13.29 0.19 10.05
CA SER A 186 14.31 -0.52 10.83
C SER A 186 15.71 0.07 10.64
N ARG A 187 16.08 0.41 9.40
CA ARG A 187 17.43 0.91 9.08
C ARG A 187 17.68 2.38 9.47
N PHE A 188 16.69 3.25 9.31
CA PHE A 188 16.87 4.69 9.49
C PHE A 188 16.42 5.21 10.86
N ILE A 189 15.59 4.46 11.58
CA ILE A 189 15.09 4.87 12.91
C ILE A 189 15.57 3.89 13.97
N ILE A 190 15.16 2.62 13.88
CA ILE A 190 15.36 1.65 14.96
C ILE A 190 16.85 1.38 15.20
N LYS A 191 17.63 1.14 14.14
CA LYS A 191 19.06 0.82 14.28
C LYS A 191 19.89 1.98 14.88
N PRO A 192 19.76 3.24 14.41
CA PRO A 192 20.40 4.37 15.07
C PRO A 192 19.96 4.57 16.53
N LEU A 193 18.67 4.44 16.83
CA LEU A 193 18.15 4.61 18.18
C LEU A 193 18.68 3.55 19.15
N LYS A 194 18.79 2.30 18.68
CA LYS A 194 19.43 1.21 19.44
C LYS A 194 20.92 1.47 19.66
N GLY A 195 21.63 2.00 18.67
CA GLY A 195 23.04 2.39 18.82
C GLY A 195 23.25 3.53 19.82
N LEU A 196 22.35 4.51 19.82
CA LEU A 196 22.35 5.59 20.82
C LEU A 196 22.08 5.06 22.22
N SER A 197 21.09 4.16 22.37
CA SER A 197 20.80 3.49 23.64
C SER A 197 21.99 2.67 24.17
N GLN A 198 22.68 1.93 23.29
CA GLN A 198 23.91 1.22 23.66
C GLN A 198 25.02 2.17 24.10
N SER A 199 25.16 3.32 23.43
CA SER A 199 26.16 4.32 23.80
C SER A 199 25.85 4.94 25.17
N ALA A 200 24.57 5.17 25.48
CA ALA A 200 24.13 5.63 26.79
C ALA A 200 24.45 4.63 27.90
N LEU A 201 24.25 3.33 27.65
CA LEU A 201 24.60 2.27 28.59
C LEU A 201 26.11 2.22 28.85
N GLN A 202 26.95 2.35 27.83
CA GLN A 202 28.41 2.36 28.00
C GLN A 202 28.90 3.53 28.86
N ILE A 203 28.33 4.72 28.66
CA ILE A 203 28.62 5.89 29.52
C ILE A 203 28.15 5.63 30.96
N ALA A 204 26.95 5.05 31.13
CA ALA A 204 26.41 4.71 32.44
C ALA A 204 27.25 3.66 33.19
N ASP A 205 27.85 2.72 32.46
CA ASP A 205 28.77 1.69 32.99
C ASP A 205 30.17 2.25 33.33
N GLY A 206 30.42 3.53 33.04
CA GLY A 206 31.62 4.26 33.46
C GLY A 206 32.61 4.58 32.34
N ASP A 207 32.36 4.16 31.09
CA ASP A 207 33.15 4.61 29.94
C ASP A 207 32.66 5.99 29.48
N LEU A 208 33.11 7.01 30.20
CA LEU A 208 32.77 8.41 29.95
C LEU A 208 33.37 8.95 28.64
N SER A 209 34.33 8.26 28.05
CA SER A 209 34.97 8.66 26.80
C SER A 209 34.16 8.25 25.57
N HIS A 210 33.22 7.32 25.74
CA HIS A 210 32.41 6.79 24.65
C HIS A 210 31.47 7.86 24.05
N ARG A 211 31.27 7.82 22.73
CA ARG A 211 30.38 8.74 22.01
C ARG A 211 29.51 7.99 21.01
N ALA A 212 28.28 8.44 20.86
CA ALA A 212 27.36 7.91 19.86
C ALA A 212 27.80 8.31 18.44
N MET A 213 27.77 7.36 17.51
CA MET A 213 28.12 7.61 16.12
C MET A 213 27.01 8.40 15.40
N VAL A 214 27.34 9.59 14.89
CA VAL A 214 26.42 10.41 14.11
C VAL A 214 26.44 9.97 12.65
N LYS A 215 25.41 9.22 12.22
CA LYS A 215 25.29 8.73 10.83
C LYS A 215 24.31 9.51 9.97
N SER A 216 23.45 10.31 10.58
CA SER A 216 22.38 11.02 9.89
C SER A 216 22.54 12.53 9.98
N LYS A 217 21.97 13.25 9.01
CA LYS A 217 21.92 14.73 8.97
C LYS A 217 20.51 15.27 9.24
N ASP A 218 19.67 14.44 9.83
CA ASP A 218 18.30 14.73 10.22
C ASP A 218 18.18 14.76 11.76
N GLU A 219 16.95 14.72 12.28
CA GLU A 219 16.65 14.84 13.70
C GLU A 219 17.29 13.72 14.54
N ILE A 220 17.52 12.54 13.96
CA ILE A 220 18.26 11.47 14.65
C ILE A 220 19.74 11.87 14.78
N GLY A 221 20.31 12.49 13.75
CA GLY A 221 21.66 13.03 13.80
C GLY A 221 21.80 14.16 14.82
N GLU A 222 20.83 15.08 14.82
CA GLU A 222 20.76 16.16 15.80
C GLU A 222 20.64 15.62 17.23
N LEU A 223 19.81 14.59 17.46
CA LEU A 223 19.72 13.90 18.74
C LEU A 223 21.06 13.27 19.16
N CYS A 224 21.77 12.61 18.24
CA CYS A 224 23.10 12.07 18.53
C CYS A 224 24.10 13.18 18.89
N HIS A 225 24.04 14.35 18.23
CA HIS A 225 24.87 15.50 18.58
C HIS A 225 24.55 16.03 19.98
N SER A 226 23.27 16.21 20.32
CA SER A 226 22.86 16.63 21.66
C SER A 226 23.29 15.64 22.74
N PHE A 227 23.18 14.34 22.46
CA PHE A 227 23.66 13.29 23.36
C PHE A 227 25.18 13.36 23.58
N ASN A 228 25.97 13.50 22.51
CA ASN A 228 27.43 13.61 22.64
C ASN A 228 27.84 14.87 23.40
N TYR A 229 27.15 15.99 23.20
CA TYR A 229 27.39 17.20 23.97
C TYR A 229 27.14 17.00 25.46
N MET A 230 26.05 16.30 25.83
CA MET A 230 25.79 15.92 27.23
C MET A 230 26.90 15.02 27.78
N ALA A 231 27.36 14.04 26.99
CA ALA A 231 28.47 13.16 27.37
C ALA A 231 29.77 13.94 27.63
N ASP A 232 30.12 14.89 26.76
CA ASP A 232 31.30 15.77 26.93
C ASP A 232 31.23 16.56 28.25
N LYS A 233 30.05 17.09 28.57
CA LYS A 233 29.84 17.84 29.82
C LYS A 233 29.94 16.96 31.05
N LEU A 234 29.40 15.74 30.98
CA LEU A 234 29.43 14.80 32.09
C LEU A 234 30.86 14.28 32.34
N GLU A 235 31.61 13.96 31.29
CA GLU A 235 33.03 13.60 31.39
C GLU A 235 33.86 14.71 32.02
N SER A 236 33.73 15.94 31.51
CA SER A 236 34.44 17.11 32.03
C SER A 236 34.16 17.33 33.52
N MET A 237 32.88 17.22 33.93
CA MET A 237 32.47 17.42 35.32
C MET A 237 33.08 16.37 36.27
N ILE A 238 33.15 15.12 35.84
CA ILE A 238 33.75 14.05 36.65
C ILE A 238 35.28 14.21 36.74
N ILE A 239 35.95 14.60 35.67
CA ILE A 239 37.40 14.88 35.68
C ILE A 239 37.69 16.02 36.66
N SER A 240 36.98 17.15 36.55
CA SER A 240 37.19 18.28 37.46
C SER A 240 36.90 17.93 38.92
N SER A 241 35.88 17.08 39.19
CA SER A 241 35.62 16.60 40.55
C SER A 241 36.78 15.77 41.10
N LYS A 242 37.40 14.89 40.29
CA LYS A 242 38.55 14.08 40.71
C LYS A 242 39.78 14.93 40.98
N GLU A 243 40.08 15.89 40.11
CA GLU A 243 41.19 16.83 40.29
C GLU A 243 41.02 17.67 41.56
N LEU A 244 39.81 18.16 41.82
CA LEU A 244 39.50 18.90 43.05
C LEU A 244 39.75 18.04 44.29
N THR A 245 39.24 16.81 44.33
CA THR A 245 39.45 15.90 45.47
C THR A 245 40.93 15.57 45.67
N ALA A 246 41.69 15.37 44.60
CA ALA A 246 43.13 15.13 44.67
C ALA A 246 43.89 16.34 45.22
N ASN A 247 43.59 17.54 44.71
CA ASN A 247 44.20 18.79 45.15
C ASN A 247 43.87 19.07 46.63
N VAL A 248 42.61 18.94 47.03
CA VAL A 248 42.21 19.10 48.44
C VAL A 248 42.94 18.08 49.34
N SER A 249 43.07 16.83 48.91
CA SER A 249 43.80 15.81 49.68
C SER A 249 45.29 16.16 49.84
N HIS A 250 45.90 16.72 48.80
CA HIS A 250 47.29 17.19 48.85
C HIS A 250 47.47 18.38 49.80
N GLU A 251 46.59 19.39 49.69
CA GLU A 251 46.62 20.59 50.53
C GLU A 251 46.35 20.26 52.00
N LEU A 252 45.52 19.25 52.31
CA LEU A 252 45.26 18.80 53.68
C LEU A 252 46.38 17.94 54.27
N ARG A 253 47.13 17.19 53.45
CA ARG A 253 48.23 16.34 53.92
C ARG A 253 49.35 17.17 54.57
N THR A 254 49.69 18.31 53.97
CA THR A 254 50.75 19.19 54.45
C THR A 254 50.53 19.70 55.89
N PRO A 255 49.39 20.34 56.23
CA PRO A 255 49.14 20.80 57.59
C PRO A 255 48.98 19.63 58.57
N LEU A 256 48.38 18.51 58.18
CA LEU A 256 48.27 17.33 59.05
C LEU A 256 49.63 16.77 59.46
N THR A 257 50.57 16.70 58.52
CA THR A 257 51.95 16.28 58.80
C THR A 257 52.63 17.25 59.78
N ARG A 258 52.41 18.56 59.63
CA ARG A 258 52.95 19.56 60.58
C ARG A 258 52.37 19.39 61.98
N ILE A 259 51.06 19.14 62.11
CA ILE A 259 50.42 18.90 63.41
C ILE A 259 50.99 17.64 64.07
N ARG A 260 51.18 16.54 63.33
CA ARG A 260 51.80 15.32 63.84
C ARG A 260 53.24 15.55 64.32
N ILE A 261 54.06 16.23 63.54
CA ILE A 261 55.44 16.56 63.94
C ILE A 261 55.45 17.41 65.21
N ALA A 262 54.55 18.39 65.32
CA ALA A 262 54.45 19.22 66.52
C ALA A 262 54.06 18.39 67.77
N GLU A 263 53.13 17.45 67.63
CA GLU A 263 52.73 16.52 68.71
C GLU A 263 53.90 15.61 69.12
N GLU A 264 54.62 15.06 68.17
CA GLU A 264 55.76 14.17 68.42
C GLU A 264 56.92 14.90 69.14
N LEU A 265 57.19 16.15 68.75
CA LEU A 265 58.16 17.02 69.45
C LEU A 265 57.72 17.38 70.87
N LEU A 266 56.41 17.60 71.09
CA LEU A 266 55.87 17.85 72.44
C LEU A 266 56.01 16.60 73.31
N ARG A 267 55.71 15.42 72.76
CA ARG A 267 55.84 14.15 73.47
C ARG A 267 57.31 13.84 73.83
N GLU A 268 58.24 14.05 72.90
CA GLU A 268 59.68 13.91 73.16
C GLU A 268 60.16 14.86 74.27
N LYS A 269 59.68 16.12 74.28
CA LYS A 269 59.98 17.06 75.36
C LYS A 269 59.43 16.63 76.71
N LEU A 270 58.22 16.06 76.75
CA LEU A 270 57.62 15.56 77.99
C LEU A 270 58.39 14.35 78.54
N GLU A 271 58.80 13.41 77.67
CA GLU A 271 59.61 12.26 78.05
C GLU A 271 61.01 12.66 78.55
N LYS A 272 61.69 13.59 77.86
CA LYS A 272 62.98 14.14 78.30
C LYS A 272 62.89 15.03 79.55
N GLY A 273 61.78 15.75 79.72
CA GLY A 273 61.49 16.57 80.90
C GLY A 273 61.29 15.71 82.15
N SER A 274 60.51 14.63 82.03
CA SER A 274 60.30 13.66 83.12
C SER A 274 61.61 12.93 83.50
N SER A 275 62.50 12.65 82.53
CA SER A 275 63.81 12.05 82.81
C SER A 275 64.81 12.99 83.49
N LYS A 276 64.74 14.31 83.27
CA LYS A 276 65.62 15.29 83.95
C LYS A 276 65.21 15.57 85.39
N GLU A 277 63.94 15.38 85.73
CA GLU A 277 63.42 15.56 87.09
C GLU A 277 63.72 14.34 87.97
N TYR A 278 63.81 13.13 87.40
CA TYR A 278 64.20 11.92 88.14
C TYR A 278 65.70 11.79 88.41
N VAL A 279 66.58 12.26 87.50
CA VAL A 279 68.04 12.18 87.73
C VAL A 279 68.51 13.16 88.80
N ARG A 280 67.77 14.25 89.04
CA ARG A 280 68.13 15.25 90.07
C ARG A 280 67.82 14.81 91.51
N HIS A 281 67.14 13.67 91.70
CA HIS A 281 66.82 13.13 93.03
C HIS A 281 67.61 11.86 93.41
N LEU A 282 68.61 11.47 92.63
CA LEU A 282 69.49 10.33 92.93
C LEU A 282 70.93 10.74 93.27
N ASP A 283 71.27 12.03 93.22
CA ASP A 283 72.60 12.58 93.49
C ASP A 283 72.68 13.44 94.79
N ASP A 284 71.66 13.38 95.66
CA ASP A 284 71.69 13.97 97.01
C ASP A 284 71.77 12.90 98.10
#